data_AF-D3ANL7-F1
#
_entry.id   AF-D3ANL7-F1
#
_cell.length_a   1.000
_cell.length_b   1.000
_cell.length_c   1.000
_cell.angle_alpha   90.00
_cell.angle_beta   90.00
_cell.angle_gamma   90.00
#
_symmetry.space_group_name_H-M   'P 1'
#
loop_
_entity.id
_entity.type
_entity.pdbx_description
1 polymer ?
#
loop_
_entity_poly.entity_id
_entity_poly.type
_entity_poly.pdbx_seq_one_letter_code
_entity_poly.pdbx_strand_id
1 'polypeptide(L)'
;MKENLMETFKQGLFLGMLLFICSLTALRLAAPEGVGPVWSLFPAVLSGYLAAGCFLQLIRSLAARLDSVFFRGAAAAAWCYIVLFCLFFLAQNLPLPVRTMLLTSAAVLLLMWEAEYRYLKSVARDLNSGAAGRILLIDLDEKPGSSEEFFAALETYCKKSSITLEYVKRDIPATVKLNGRLHTVTLTESYMYGGPGWSMEIQEIL
;
A
#
# COMPACT_ATOMS: atom_id res chain seq x y z
N MET A 1 9.44 -15.93 -10.81
CA MET A 1 9.49 -14.69 -11.62
C MET A 1 8.45 -14.65 -12.74
N LYS A 2 8.29 -15.71 -13.57
CA LYS A 2 7.25 -15.77 -14.64
C LYS A 2 5.81 -15.69 -14.11
N GLU A 3 5.55 -16.27 -12.95
CA GLU A 3 4.21 -16.32 -12.33
C GLU A 3 3.70 -14.93 -11.90
N ASN A 4 4.54 -14.15 -11.21
CA ASN A 4 4.25 -12.75 -10.87
C ASN A 4 3.98 -11.85 -12.09
N LEU A 5 4.69 -12.08 -13.20
CA LEU A 5 4.50 -11.29 -14.42
C LEU A 5 3.16 -11.62 -15.10
N MET A 6 2.77 -12.89 -15.11
CA MET A 6 1.49 -13.34 -15.66
C MET A 6 0.31 -12.76 -14.87
N GLU A 7 0.38 -12.74 -13.54
CA GLU A 7 -0.63 -12.12 -12.70
C GLU A 7 -0.73 -10.60 -12.91
N THR A 8 0.43 -9.92 -12.98
CA THR A 8 0.51 -8.48 -13.28
C THR A 8 -0.17 -8.18 -14.62
N PHE A 9 0.06 -9.01 -15.64
CA PHE A 9 -0.55 -8.85 -16.95
C PHE A 9 -2.07 -9.10 -16.91
N LYS A 10 -2.54 -10.14 -16.21
CA LYS A 10 -3.98 -10.40 -16.05
C LYS A 10 -4.71 -9.24 -15.34
N GLN A 11 -4.12 -8.73 -14.25
CA GLN A 11 -4.65 -7.57 -13.53
C GLN A 11 -4.66 -6.32 -14.42
N GLY A 12 -3.60 -6.13 -15.21
CA GLY A 12 -3.50 -5.04 -16.17
C GLY A 12 -4.57 -5.09 -17.27
N LEU A 13 -4.81 -6.27 -17.85
CA LEU A 13 -5.89 -6.48 -18.82
C LEU A 13 -7.27 -6.18 -18.22
N PHE A 14 -7.51 -6.66 -16.99
CA PHE A 14 -8.76 -6.41 -16.29
C PHE A 14 -8.97 -4.90 -16.04
N LEU A 15 -7.92 -4.20 -15.59
CA LEU A 15 -7.95 -2.74 -15.42
C LEU A 15 -8.24 -2.03 -16.74
N GLY A 16 -7.56 -2.42 -17.83
CA GLY A 16 -7.79 -1.86 -19.16
C GLY A 16 -9.23 -2.05 -19.64
N MET A 17 -9.80 -3.24 -19.45
CA MET A 17 -11.21 -3.53 -19.77
C MET A 17 -12.18 -2.68 -18.95
N LEU A 18 -11.95 -2.54 -17.64
CA LEU A 18 -12.77 -1.73 -16.76
C LEU A 18 -12.79 -0.26 -17.20
N LEU A 19 -11.60 0.31 -17.44
CA LEU A 19 -11.46 1.69 -17.92
C LEU A 19 -12.14 1.90 -19.27
N PHE A 20 -12.02 0.93 -20.19
CA PHE A 20 -12.68 0.98 -21.49
C PHE A 20 -14.20 1.00 -21.36
N ILE A 21 -14.78 0.08 -20.58
CA ILE A 21 -16.23 -0.03 -20.39
C ILE A 21 -16.78 1.26 -19.77
N CYS A 22 -16.18 1.74 -18.68
CA CYS A 22 -16.60 2.97 -18.03
C CYS A 22 -16.51 4.18 -18.97
N SER A 23 -15.41 4.29 -19.73
CA SER A 23 -15.22 5.38 -20.68
C SER A 23 -16.21 5.34 -21.85
N LEU A 24 -16.53 4.14 -22.35
CA LEU A 24 -17.52 3.97 -23.41
C LEU A 24 -18.93 4.33 -22.93
N THR A 25 -19.28 3.93 -21.70
CA THR A 25 -20.55 4.31 -21.07
C THR A 25 -20.65 5.83 -20.88
N ALA A 26 -19.61 6.47 -20.35
CA ALA A 26 -19.59 7.92 -20.17
C ALA A 26 -19.63 8.66 -21.51
N LEU A 27 -18.90 8.17 -22.52
CA LEU A 27 -18.93 8.72 -23.87
C LEU A 27 -20.33 8.67 -24.47
N ARG A 28 -21.04 7.54 -24.33
CA ARG A 28 -22.41 7.39 -24.82
C ARG A 28 -23.38 8.38 -24.16
N LEU A 29 -23.16 8.73 -22.89
CA LEU A 29 -24.02 9.64 -22.13
C LEU A 29 -23.69 11.12 -22.39
N ALA A 30 -22.41 11.47 -22.49
CA ALA A 30 -21.95 12.85 -22.50
C ALA A 30 -21.57 13.39 -23.89
N ALA A 31 -21.20 12.52 -24.84
CA ALA A 31 -20.82 12.89 -26.20
C ALA A 31 -21.17 11.76 -27.19
N PRO A 32 -22.48 11.51 -27.43
CA PRO A 32 -22.94 10.38 -28.24
C PRO A 32 -22.41 10.41 -29.68
N GLU A 33 -22.15 11.59 -30.24
CA GLU A 33 -21.52 11.78 -31.56
C GLU A 33 -20.11 11.17 -31.66
N GLY A 34 -19.40 11.04 -30.52
CA GLY A 34 -18.08 10.44 -30.45
C GLY A 34 -18.07 8.91 -30.52
N VAL A 35 -19.23 8.27 -30.39
CA VAL A 35 -19.35 6.80 -30.35
C VAL A 35 -19.07 6.18 -31.72
N GLY A 36 -19.51 6.81 -32.81
CA GLY A 36 -19.30 6.31 -34.18
C GLY A 36 -17.82 6.14 -34.54
N PRO A 37 -16.97 7.17 -34.38
CA PRO A 37 -15.53 7.07 -34.59
C PRO A 37 -14.86 6.00 -33.73
N VAL A 38 -15.25 5.88 -32.45
CA VAL A 38 -14.70 4.85 -31.54
C VAL A 38 -15.05 3.44 -32.01
N TRP A 39 -16.27 3.22 -32.51
CA TRP A 39 -16.66 1.94 -33.09
C TRP A 39 -15.91 1.60 -34.37
N SER A 40 -15.67 2.59 -35.24
CA SER A 40 -14.91 2.37 -36.48
C SER A 40 -13.46 1.93 -36.22
N LEU A 41 -12.88 2.36 -35.10
CA LEU A 41 -11.53 2.01 -34.66
C LEU A 41 -11.53 1.08 -33.44
N PHE A 42 -12.62 0.33 -33.23
CA PHE A 42 -12.83 -0.45 -32.01
C PHE A 42 -11.63 -1.34 -31.62
N PRO A 43 -11.03 -2.14 -32.52
CA PRO A 43 -9.90 -2.99 -32.16
C PRO A 43 -8.68 -2.18 -31.69
N ALA A 44 -8.45 -1.01 -32.30
CA ALA A 44 -7.32 -0.15 -31.95
C ALA A 44 -7.54 0.53 -30.60
N VAL A 45 -8.75 1.07 -30.37
CA VAL A 45 -9.11 1.70 -29.09
C VAL A 45 -9.07 0.68 -27.96
N LEU A 46 -9.66 -0.50 -28.15
CA LEU A 46 -9.63 -1.56 -27.15
C LEU A 46 -8.19 -2.00 -26.82
N SER A 47 -7.38 -2.25 -27.85
CA SER A 47 -5.96 -2.60 -27.67
C SER A 47 -5.19 -1.51 -26.91
N GLY A 48 -5.48 -0.24 -27.20
CA GLY A 48 -4.91 0.90 -26.48
C GLY A 48 -5.25 0.90 -24.99
N TYR A 49 -6.51 0.64 -24.63
CA TYR A 49 -6.94 0.53 -23.23
C TYR A 49 -6.32 -0.68 -22.52
N LEU A 50 -6.25 -1.84 -23.18
CA LEU A 50 -5.60 -3.03 -22.63
C LEU A 50 -4.11 -2.80 -22.39
N ALA A 51 -3.40 -2.21 -23.36
CA ALA A 51 -2.00 -1.84 -23.23
C ALA A 51 -1.77 -0.83 -22.10
N ALA A 52 -2.63 0.21 -22.01
CA ALA A 52 -2.57 1.20 -20.93
C ALA A 52 -2.79 0.57 -19.56
N GLY A 53 -3.78 -0.33 -19.41
CA GLY A 53 -4.03 -1.06 -18.17
C GLY A 53 -2.83 -1.91 -17.74
N CYS A 54 -2.22 -2.65 -18.68
CA CYS A 54 -0.99 -3.39 -18.42
C CYS A 54 0.18 -2.48 -18.03
N PHE A 55 0.35 -1.36 -18.72
CA PHE A 55 1.42 -0.39 -18.43
C PHE A 55 1.26 0.23 -17.03
N LEU A 56 0.05 0.63 -16.65
CA LEU A 56 -0.25 1.16 -15.31
C LEU A 56 0.05 0.12 -14.22
N GLN A 57 -0.32 -1.14 -14.45
CA GLN A 57 -0.05 -2.21 -13.49
C GLN A 57 1.44 -2.52 -13.35
N LEU A 58 2.20 -2.43 -14.45
CA LEU A 58 3.65 -2.54 -14.42
C LEU A 58 4.28 -1.40 -13.60
N ILE A 59 3.88 -0.16 -13.83
CA ILE A 59 4.36 1.00 -13.05
C ILE A 59 4.03 0.81 -11.57
N ARG A 60 2.81 0.40 -11.23
CA ARG A 60 2.40 0.13 -9.85
C ARG A 60 3.29 -0.94 -9.20
N SER A 61 3.58 -2.02 -9.92
CA SER A 61 4.44 -3.10 -9.42
C SER A 61 5.89 -2.64 -9.18
N LEU A 62 6.38 -1.71 -10.01
CA LEU A 62 7.71 -1.10 -9.87
C LEU A 62 7.76 -0.11 -8.71
N ALA A 63 6.73 0.74 -8.60
CA ALA A 63 6.60 1.70 -7.50
C ALA A 63 6.52 1.00 -6.14
N ALA A 64 5.80 -0.13 -6.05
CA ALA A 64 5.74 -0.93 -4.82
C ALA A 64 7.09 -1.53 -4.39
N ARG A 65 8.03 -1.72 -5.34
CA ARG A 65 9.39 -2.21 -5.05
C ARG A 65 10.35 -1.08 -4.68
N LEU A 66 10.03 0.14 -5.06
CA LEU A 66 10.83 1.31 -4.75
C LEU A 66 10.41 1.78 -3.35
N ASP A 67 11.21 1.43 -2.34
CA ASP A 67 11.00 1.85 -0.95
C ASP A 67 11.36 3.34 -0.73
N SER A 68 10.89 4.21 -1.63
CA SER A 68 11.29 5.60 -1.69
C SER A 68 10.34 6.49 -0.89
N VAL A 69 10.92 7.41 -0.12
CA VAL A 69 10.22 8.43 0.68
C VAL A 69 9.24 9.26 -0.16
N PHE A 70 9.45 9.39 -1.47
CA PHE A 70 8.59 10.13 -2.39
C PHE A 70 7.17 9.57 -2.55
N PHE A 71 6.96 8.28 -2.23
CA PHE A 71 5.65 7.63 -2.33
C PHE A 71 4.95 7.48 -0.97
N ARG A 72 5.47 8.11 0.10
CA ARG A 72 4.91 8.02 1.45
C ARG A 72 4.22 9.32 1.88
N GLY A 73 3.08 9.18 2.56
CA GLY A 73 2.40 10.28 3.25
C GLY A 73 2.01 11.46 2.35
N ALA A 74 2.29 12.69 2.81
CA ALA A 74 1.93 13.92 2.11
C ALA A 74 2.57 14.07 0.71
N ALA A 75 3.73 13.45 0.48
CA ALA A 75 4.38 13.47 -0.84
C ALA A 75 3.58 12.69 -1.90
N ALA A 76 2.95 11.58 -1.52
CA ALA A 76 2.06 10.83 -2.41
C ALA A 76 0.82 11.66 -2.81
N ALA A 77 0.26 12.42 -1.87
CA ALA A 77 -0.86 13.32 -2.16
C ALA A 77 -0.48 14.47 -3.10
N ALA A 78 0.75 14.99 -2.99
CA ALA A 78 1.26 16.01 -3.92
C ALA A 78 1.34 15.50 -5.37
N TRP A 79 1.73 14.24 -5.58
CA TRP A 79 1.70 13.62 -6.90
C TRP A 79 0.30 13.58 -7.51
N CYS A 80 -0.75 13.32 -6.71
CA CYS A 80 -2.13 13.38 -7.19
C CYS A 80 -2.50 14.77 -7.74
N TYR A 81 -2.10 15.84 -7.04
CA TYR A 81 -2.35 17.21 -7.50
C TYR A 81 -1.57 17.55 -8.77
N ILE A 82 -0.31 17.12 -8.88
CA ILE A 82 0.50 17.33 -10.09
C ILE A 82 -0.11 16.59 -11.28
N VAL A 83 -0.52 15.32 -11.08
CA VAL A 83 -1.16 14.52 -12.13
C VAL A 83 -2.49 15.16 -12.55
N LEU A 84 -3.31 15.60 -11.61
CA LEU A 84 -4.58 16.28 -11.91
C LEU A 84 -4.38 17.61 -12.65
N PHE A 85 -3.39 18.38 -12.24
CA PHE A 85 -3.01 19.63 -12.92
C PHE A 85 -2.59 19.35 -14.36
N CYS A 86 -1.68 18.40 -14.59
CA CYS A 86 -1.26 18.00 -15.94
C CYS A 86 -2.44 17.50 -16.78
N LEU A 87 -3.29 16.64 -16.22
CA LEU A 87 -4.47 16.13 -16.91
C LEU A 87 -5.44 17.25 -17.29
N PHE A 88 -5.63 18.25 -16.44
CA PHE A 88 -6.48 19.40 -16.74
C PHE A 88 -5.95 20.17 -17.96
N PHE A 89 -4.66 20.50 -18.01
CA PHE A 89 -4.06 21.21 -19.14
C PHE A 89 -4.08 20.38 -20.43
N LEU A 90 -3.79 19.08 -20.36
CA LEU A 90 -3.89 18.16 -21.50
C LEU A 90 -5.32 18.06 -22.02
N ALA A 91 -6.31 18.00 -21.12
CA ALA A 91 -7.72 17.86 -21.48
C ALA A 91 -8.27 19.09 -22.23
N GLN A 92 -7.75 20.30 -22.01
CA GLN A 92 -8.26 21.52 -22.68
C GLN A 92 -8.03 21.50 -24.20
N ASN A 93 -6.97 20.83 -24.67
CA ASN A 93 -6.60 20.80 -26.08
C ASN A 93 -7.20 19.61 -26.85
N LEU A 94 -7.98 18.76 -26.18
CA LEU A 94 -8.50 17.51 -26.76
C LEU A 94 -9.94 17.67 -27.26
N PRO A 95 -10.30 17.01 -28.38
CA PRO A 95 -11.69 16.91 -28.84
C PRO A 95 -12.59 16.34 -27.74
N LEU A 96 -13.86 16.78 -27.71
CA LEU A 96 -14.83 16.41 -26.68
C LEU A 96 -14.91 14.88 -26.44
N PRO A 97 -14.98 14.01 -27.46
CA PRO A 97 -15.01 12.55 -27.24
C PRO A 97 -13.78 12.03 -26.51
N VAL A 98 -12.59 12.45 -26.93
CA VAL A 98 -11.31 12.01 -26.37
C VAL A 98 -11.15 12.52 -24.94
N ARG A 99 -11.53 13.78 -24.71
CA ARG A 99 -11.53 14.41 -23.40
C ARG A 99 -12.44 13.66 -22.42
N THR A 100 -13.66 13.31 -22.83
CA THR A 100 -14.61 12.56 -21.99
C THR A 100 -14.04 11.20 -21.59
N MET A 101 -13.46 10.46 -22.54
CA MET A 101 -12.84 9.16 -22.26
C MET A 101 -11.64 9.28 -21.32
N LEU A 102 -10.78 10.28 -21.51
CA LEU A 102 -9.61 10.54 -20.66
C LEU A 102 -10.02 10.90 -19.22
N LEU A 103 -10.94 11.86 -19.07
CA LEU A 103 -11.40 12.32 -17.76
C LEU A 103 -12.15 11.22 -17.00
N THR A 104 -12.94 10.41 -17.71
CA THR A 104 -13.63 9.26 -17.09
C THR A 104 -12.62 8.23 -16.60
N SER A 105 -11.59 7.93 -17.40
CA SER A 105 -10.53 7.00 -16.99
C SER A 105 -9.79 7.50 -15.74
N ALA A 106 -9.45 8.80 -15.71
CA ALA A 106 -8.82 9.41 -14.54
C ALA A 106 -9.72 9.35 -13.29
N ALA A 107 -11.02 9.63 -13.44
CA ALA A 107 -11.98 9.53 -12.35
C ALA A 107 -12.10 8.10 -11.80
N VAL A 108 -12.18 7.09 -12.67
CA VAL A 108 -12.22 5.68 -12.25
C VAL A 108 -10.96 5.29 -11.50
N LEU A 109 -9.78 5.68 -11.98
CA LEU A 109 -8.52 5.41 -11.30
C LEU A 109 -8.47 6.05 -9.90
N LEU A 110 -8.91 7.30 -9.77
CA LEU A 110 -8.99 7.97 -8.47
C LEU A 110 -9.95 7.28 -7.50
N LEU A 111 -11.13 6.88 -7.98
CA LEU A 111 -12.11 6.16 -7.16
C LEU A 111 -11.58 4.80 -6.70
N MET A 112 -10.90 4.06 -7.58
CA MET A 112 -10.26 2.80 -7.22
C MET A 112 -9.16 3.01 -6.19
N TRP A 113 -8.32 4.03 -6.37
CA TRP A 113 -7.25 4.36 -5.44
C TRP A 113 -7.78 4.77 -4.07
N GLU A 114 -8.83 5.60 -4.01
CA GLU A 114 -9.50 5.97 -2.76
C GLU A 114 -10.14 4.76 -2.08
N ALA A 115 -10.79 3.86 -2.83
CA ALA A 115 -11.36 2.63 -2.30
C ALA A 115 -10.28 1.72 -1.69
N GLU A 116 -9.16 1.55 -2.38
CA GLU A 116 -8.01 0.80 -1.88
C GLU A 116 -7.40 1.45 -0.65
N TYR A 117 -7.23 2.78 -0.64
CA TYR A 117 -6.74 3.52 0.51
C TYR A 117 -7.64 3.32 1.74
N ARG A 118 -8.97 3.40 1.57
CA ARG A 118 -9.93 3.15 2.65
C ARG A 118 -9.89 1.71 3.14
N TYR A 119 -9.78 0.75 2.23
CA TYR A 119 -9.64 -0.66 2.56
C TYR A 119 -8.37 -0.90 3.40
N LEU A 120 -7.22 -0.43 2.92
CA LEU A 120 -5.95 -0.53 3.64
C LEU A 120 -5.99 0.20 4.99
N LYS A 121 -6.63 1.37 5.05
CA LYS A 121 -6.85 2.09 6.30
C LYS A 121 -7.75 1.32 7.26
N SER A 122 -8.77 0.62 6.77
CA SER A 122 -9.64 -0.24 7.58
C SER A 122 -8.86 -1.44 8.08
N VAL A 123 -8.13 -2.15 7.22
CA VAL A 123 -7.30 -3.30 7.61
C VAL A 123 -6.23 -2.87 8.61
N ALA A 124 -5.54 -1.75 8.36
CA ALA A 124 -4.59 -1.19 9.31
C ALA A 124 -5.27 -0.79 10.62
N ARG A 125 -6.49 -0.25 10.58
CA ARG A 125 -7.27 0.02 11.79
C ARG A 125 -7.60 -1.28 12.50
N ASP A 126 -8.11 -2.31 11.85
CA ASP A 126 -8.47 -3.59 12.47
C ASP A 126 -7.24 -4.27 13.09
N LEU A 127 -6.11 -4.25 12.36
CA LEU A 127 -4.80 -4.66 12.86
C LEU A 127 -4.29 -3.76 13.98
N ASN A 128 -4.70 -2.49 14.08
CA ASN A 128 -4.30 -1.54 15.12
C ASN A 128 -5.31 -1.36 16.27
N SER A 129 -6.57 -1.76 16.13
CA SER A 129 -7.68 -1.54 17.08
C SER A 129 -8.33 -2.81 17.62
N GLY A 130 -7.91 -4.01 17.20
CA GLY A 130 -8.24 -5.26 17.89
C GLY A 130 -7.70 -5.26 19.34
N ALA A 131 -8.60 -5.03 20.30
CA ALA A 131 -8.37 -4.93 21.73
C ALA A 131 -8.16 -6.30 22.42
N ALA A 132 -7.35 -6.28 23.49
CA ALA A 132 -6.99 -7.35 24.42
C ALA A 132 -6.17 -8.52 23.84
N GLY A 133 -4.86 -8.54 24.14
CA GLY A 133 -3.98 -9.69 23.91
C GLY A 133 -2.86 -9.49 22.86
N ARG A 134 -2.37 -8.27 22.65
CA ARG A 134 -1.36 -8.01 21.61
C ARG A 134 0.05 -8.28 22.06
N ILE A 135 0.76 -8.89 21.12
CA ILE A 135 2.19 -9.12 21.03
C ILE A 135 2.73 -8.05 20.07
N LEU A 136 3.51 -7.10 20.58
CA LEU A 136 4.34 -6.22 19.77
C LEU A 136 5.61 -7.00 19.41
N LEU A 137 5.80 -7.28 18.13
CA LEU A 137 6.93 -8.06 17.62
C LEU A 137 7.96 -7.08 17.03
N ILE A 138 9.16 -7.08 17.59
CA ILE A 138 10.27 -6.21 17.19
C ILE A 138 11.34 -7.10 16.60
N ASP A 139 11.58 -7.01 15.28
CA ASP A 139 12.66 -7.74 14.64
C ASP A 139 14.01 -7.24 15.16
N LEU A 140 14.88 -8.18 15.54
CA LEU A 140 16.25 -7.95 15.97
C LEU A 140 17.20 -8.28 14.82
N ASP A 141 18.14 -7.38 14.56
CA ASP A 141 19.13 -7.55 13.47
C ASP A 141 20.04 -8.78 13.72
N GLU A 142 20.36 -9.06 14.98
CA GLU A 142 21.18 -10.20 15.41
C GLU A 142 20.60 -10.89 16.66
N LYS A 143 20.97 -12.15 16.87
CA LYS A 143 20.59 -12.90 18.08
C LYS A 143 21.33 -12.31 19.29
N PRO A 144 20.62 -11.94 20.38
CA PRO A 144 21.28 -11.59 21.63
C PRO A 144 22.08 -12.78 22.17
N GLY A 145 23.39 -12.61 22.38
CA GLY A 145 24.30 -13.61 22.94
C GLY A 145 24.23 -13.70 24.46
N SER A 146 23.70 -12.66 25.14
CA SER A 146 23.52 -12.62 26.59
C SER A 146 22.22 -11.94 27.00
N SER A 147 21.76 -12.17 28.24
CA SER A 147 20.59 -11.48 28.79
C SER A 147 20.78 -9.95 28.84
N GLU A 148 22.01 -9.47 29.00
CA GLU A 148 22.31 -8.04 29.01
C GLU A 148 22.08 -7.39 27.65
N GLU A 149 22.49 -8.07 26.57
CA GLU A 149 22.27 -7.59 25.19
C GLU A 149 20.78 -7.51 24.85
N PHE A 150 19.99 -8.49 25.32
CA PHE A 150 18.54 -8.47 25.17
C PHE A 150 17.90 -7.24 25.85
N PHE A 151 18.30 -6.94 27.09
CA PHE A 151 17.80 -5.76 27.80
C PHE A 151 18.29 -4.45 27.17
N ALA A 152 19.51 -4.40 26.65
CA ALA A 152 20.03 -3.23 25.94
C ALA A 152 19.23 -2.92 24.67
N ALA A 153 18.79 -3.95 23.93
CA ALA A 153 17.91 -3.79 22.77
C ALA A 153 16.54 -3.22 23.19
N LEU A 154 15.93 -3.74 24.26
CA LEU A 154 14.67 -3.25 24.80
C LEU A 154 14.78 -1.77 25.24
N GLU A 155 15.82 -1.42 26.00
CA GLU A 155 16.06 -0.04 26.43
C GLU A 155 16.26 0.91 25.25
N THR A 156 17.00 0.48 24.23
CA THR A 156 17.23 1.28 23.01
C THR A 156 15.93 1.53 22.28
N TYR A 157 15.07 0.51 22.16
CA TYR A 157 13.75 0.65 21.58
C TYR A 157 12.88 1.63 22.38
N CYS A 158 12.84 1.51 23.71
CA CYS A 158 12.07 2.39 24.58
C CYS A 158 12.58 3.85 24.50
N LYS A 159 13.90 4.07 24.48
CA LYS A 159 14.50 5.41 24.31
C LYS A 159 14.14 6.04 22.97
N LYS A 160 14.26 5.29 21.87
CA LYS A 160 13.91 5.76 20.51
C LYS A 160 12.42 6.11 20.40
N SER A 161 11.57 5.34 21.07
CA SER A 161 10.11 5.50 21.03
C SER A 161 9.57 6.42 22.12
N SER A 162 10.43 7.02 22.97
CA SER A 162 10.04 7.83 24.13
C SER A 162 9.05 7.13 25.08
N ILE A 163 9.22 5.82 25.27
CA ILE A 163 8.41 4.99 26.17
C ILE A 163 9.10 4.91 27.53
N THR A 164 8.38 5.15 28.63
CA THR A 164 8.91 4.92 29.98
C THR A 164 8.94 3.43 30.30
N LEU A 165 10.12 2.93 30.70
CA LEU A 165 10.39 1.53 30.98
C LEU A 165 10.72 1.36 32.47
N GLU A 166 9.99 0.48 33.15
CA GLU A 166 10.29 0.05 34.52
C GLU A 166 10.37 -1.48 34.57
N TYR A 167 11.40 -2.03 35.23
CA TYR A 167 11.53 -3.49 35.37
C TYR A 167 10.82 -3.98 36.64
N VAL A 168 9.92 -4.95 36.48
CA VAL A 168 9.27 -5.67 37.59
C VAL A 168 10.00 -6.98 37.87
N LYS A 169 10.34 -7.73 36.80
CA LYS A 169 11.17 -8.93 36.86
C LYS A 169 12.16 -8.91 35.71
N ARG A 170 13.46 -8.86 36.03
CA ARG A 170 14.56 -8.81 35.05
C ARG A 170 15.10 -10.22 34.79
N ASP A 171 14.27 -11.02 34.12
CA ASP A 171 14.54 -12.41 33.72
C ASP A 171 14.05 -12.57 32.27
N ILE A 172 14.29 -13.70 31.58
CA ILE A 172 13.68 -13.97 30.27
C ILE A 172 12.72 -15.17 30.42
N PRO A 173 11.40 -15.00 30.24
CA PRO A 173 10.68 -13.77 29.88
C PRO A 173 10.73 -12.68 30.95
N ALA A 174 10.83 -11.43 30.50
CA ALA A 174 10.90 -10.27 31.38
C ALA A 174 9.50 -9.74 31.68
N THR A 175 9.30 -9.23 32.90
CA THR A 175 8.08 -8.49 33.23
C THR A 175 8.45 -7.03 33.42
N VAL A 176 7.88 -6.17 32.59
CA VAL A 176 8.20 -4.73 32.56
C VAL A 176 6.92 -3.91 32.59
N LYS A 177 6.99 -2.69 33.10
CA LYS A 177 5.95 -1.68 32.87
C LYS A 177 6.40 -0.75 31.76
N LEU A 178 5.60 -0.65 30.72
CA LEU A 178 5.77 0.30 29.63
C LEU A 178 4.66 1.34 29.75
N ASN A 179 5.01 2.62 29.94
CA ASN A 179 4.05 3.70 30.16
C ASN A 179 3.03 3.39 31.28
N GLY A 180 3.50 2.75 32.35
CA GLY A 180 2.68 2.39 33.52
C GLY A 180 1.83 1.12 33.37
N ARG A 181 1.84 0.45 32.21
CA ARG A 181 1.10 -0.80 31.97
C ARG A 181 2.02 -2.02 31.97
N LEU A 182 1.58 -3.13 32.55
CA LEU A 182 2.38 -4.33 32.73
C LEU A 182 2.47 -5.14 31.42
N HIS A 183 3.66 -5.59 31.07
CA HIS A 183 3.93 -6.36 29.86
C HIS A 183 4.92 -7.51 30.15
N THR A 184 4.77 -8.62 29.43
CA THR A 184 5.76 -9.70 29.31
C THR A 184 6.58 -9.49 28.05
N VAL A 185 7.90 -9.61 28.13
CA VAL A 185 8.82 -9.52 26.99
C VAL A 185 9.52 -10.87 26.80
N THR A 186 9.31 -11.53 25.67
CA THR A 186 9.95 -12.78 25.27
C THR A 186 10.89 -12.58 24.08
N LEU A 187 11.86 -13.49 23.94
CA LEU A 187 12.66 -13.63 22.73
C LEU A 187 12.08 -14.78 21.91
N THR A 188 11.70 -14.51 20.67
CA THR A 188 11.01 -15.46 19.79
C THR A 188 11.78 -15.60 18.47
N GLU A 189 11.97 -16.84 18.02
CA GLU A 189 12.59 -17.15 16.72
C GLU A 189 11.49 -17.24 15.65
N SER A 190 11.66 -16.54 14.53
CA SER A 190 10.73 -16.59 13.39
C SER A 190 11.47 -17.04 12.12
N TYR A 191 10.82 -17.89 11.31
CA TYR A 191 11.36 -18.31 10.02
C TYR A 191 10.75 -17.45 8.90
N MET A 192 11.55 -16.57 8.31
CA MET A 192 11.20 -15.82 7.10
C MET A 192 11.97 -16.35 5.88
N TYR A 193 11.59 -15.93 4.67
CA TYR A 193 12.12 -16.39 3.37
C TYR A 193 13.61 -16.06 3.10
N GLY A 194 14.39 -15.76 4.16
CA GLY A 194 15.82 -15.42 4.13
C GLY A 194 16.66 -16.05 5.25
N GLY A 195 16.10 -16.96 6.07
CA GLY A 195 16.78 -17.60 7.20
C GLY A 195 16.08 -17.37 8.55
N PRO A 196 16.65 -17.86 9.67
CA PRO A 196 16.11 -17.59 11.01
C PRO A 196 16.26 -16.10 11.35
N GLY A 197 15.14 -15.45 11.67
CA GLY A 197 15.08 -14.10 12.21
C GLY A 197 14.77 -14.14 13.71
N TRP A 198 15.35 -13.21 14.47
CA TRP A 198 15.11 -13.10 15.91
C TRP A 198 14.18 -11.93 16.16
N SER A 199 13.25 -12.09 17.09
CA SER A 199 12.29 -11.04 17.40
C SER A 199 12.03 -10.95 18.90
N MET A 200 11.74 -9.76 19.36
CA MET A 200 11.30 -9.49 20.72
C MET A 200 9.80 -9.29 20.72
N GLU A 201 9.10 -10.10 21.50
CA GLU A 201 7.65 -10.11 21.61
C GLU A 201 7.23 -9.50 22.94
N ILE A 202 6.51 -8.37 22.88
CA ILE A 202 6.02 -7.63 24.05
C ILE A 202 4.51 -7.82 24.14
N GLN A 203 4.07 -8.57 25.14
CA GLN A 203 2.67 -8.86 25.39
C GLN A 203 2.14 -8.11 26.60
N GLU A 204 1.06 -7.35 26.47
CA GLU A 204 0.40 -6.69 27.61
C GLU A 204 -0.23 -7.74 28.56
N ILE A 205 0.06 -7.64 29.86
CA ILE A 205 -0.54 -8.45 30.91
C ILE A 205 -1.75 -7.66 31.45
N LEU A 206 -2.95 -8.19 31.25
CA LEU A 206 -4.20 -7.63 31.78
C LEU A 206 -4.31 -7.81 33.30
#